data_AF-A0A2V6DTM9-F1
#
_entry.id   AF-A0A2V6DTM9-F1
#
_cell.length_a   1.000
_cell.length_b   1.000
_cell.length_c   1.000
_cell.angle_alpha   90.00
_cell.angle_beta   90.00
_cell.angle_gamma   90.00
#
_symmetry.space_group_name_H-M   'P 1'
#
loop_
_entity.id
_entity.type
_entity.pdbx_description
1 polymer ?
#
loop_
_entity_poly.entity_id
_entity_poly.type
_entity_poly.pdbx_seq_one_letter_code
_entity_poly.pdbx_strand_id
1 'polypeptide(L)'
;MSADQPVLKRQLAHEIVHVLSGDAPNTVLEEGLASYFAVHYGDEYAPHAEHPNEQKYYEAYTAVTQLLERCPTVIKDLREPPCSIDEISAGEIRELCPDYPGDFNRLVSKF
;
A
#
# COMPACT_ATOMS: atom_id res chain seq x y z
N MET A 1 25.20 14.17 -7.90
CA MET A 1 23.75 13.93 -8.07
C MET A 1 23.03 15.00 -7.27
N SER A 2 22.07 15.71 -7.87
CA SER A 2 21.27 16.70 -7.13
C SER A 2 20.47 15.98 -6.04
N ALA A 3 20.33 16.60 -4.86
CA ALA A 3 19.51 16.10 -3.76
C ALA A 3 18.02 15.89 -4.15
N ASP A 4 17.58 16.45 -5.28
CA ASP A 4 16.19 16.40 -5.74
C ASP A 4 15.83 15.13 -6.53
N GLN A 5 16.81 14.46 -7.16
CA GLN A 5 16.55 13.29 -8.01
C GLN A 5 15.95 12.08 -7.27
N PRO A 6 16.43 11.73 -6.05
CA PRO A 6 15.84 10.63 -5.27
C PRO A 6 14.39 10.90 -4.88
N VAL A 7 14.03 12.17 -4.61
CA VAL A 7 12.67 12.56 -4.20
C VAL A 7 11.67 12.42 -5.35
N LEU A 8 12.08 12.78 -6.57
CA LEU A 8 11.21 12.68 -7.75
C LEU A 8 10.94 11.24 -8.17
N LYS A 9 11.94 10.35 -8.06
CA LYS A 9 11.78 8.92 -8.34
C LYS A 9 10.77 8.29 -7.37
N ARG A 10 10.83 8.69 -6.09
CA ARG A 10 9.90 8.24 -5.05
C ARG A 10 8.47 8.61 -5.35
N GLN A 11 8.26 9.90 -5.59
CA GLN A 11 6.93 10.42 -5.89
C GLN A 11 6.38 9.74 -7.13
N LEU A 12 7.17 9.57 -8.19
CA LEU A 12 6.71 8.89 -9.38
C LEU A 12 6.33 7.42 -9.13
N ALA A 13 7.13 6.67 -8.37
CA ALA A 13 6.88 5.27 -8.07
C ALA A 13 5.69 5.06 -7.12
N HIS A 14 5.45 6.01 -6.21
CA HIS A 14 4.28 6.01 -5.32
C HIS A 14 3.01 6.35 -6.10
N GLU A 15 3.02 7.45 -6.87
CA GLU A 15 1.87 7.96 -7.61
C GLU A 15 1.43 7.04 -8.76
N ILE A 16 2.31 6.19 -9.32
CA ILE A 16 1.91 5.26 -10.37
C ILE A 16 0.86 4.25 -9.89
N VAL A 17 0.84 3.93 -8.59
CA VAL A 17 -0.19 3.07 -8.00
C VAL A 17 -1.52 3.80 -7.95
N HIS A 18 -1.53 5.09 -7.59
CA HIS A 18 -2.73 5.92 -7.59
C HIS A 18 -3.28 6.17 -9.00
N VAL A 19 -2.44 6.22 -10.04
CA VAL A 19 -2.90 6.27 -11.44
C VAL A 19 -3.73 5.02 -11.83
N LEU A 20 -3.49 3.89 -11.16
CA LEU A 20 -4.24 2.65 -11.38
C LEU A 20 -5.50 2.54 -10.51
N SER A 21 -5.71 3.51 -9.61
CA SER A 21 -6.91 3.69 -8.80
C SER A 21 -7.74 4.82 -9.39
N GLY A 22 -9.07 4.77 -9.27
CA GLY A 22 -9.94 5.85 -9.76
C GLY A 22 -9.83 7.14 -8.93
N ASP A 23 -10.76 8.08 -9.10
CA ASP A 23 -10.85 9.34 -8.32
C ASP A 23 -11.32 9.14 -6.85
N ALA A 24 -11.21 7.94 -6.29
CA ALA A 24 -11.67 7.63 -4.94
C ALA A 24 -10.63 8.09 -3.88
N PRO A 25 -11.06 8.43 -2.65
CA PRO A 25 -10.11 8.68 -1.57
C PRO A 25 -9.29 7.43 -1.27
N ASN A 26 -7.97 7.57 -1.27
CA ASN A 26 -7.05 6.45 -1.04
C ASN A 26 -7.32 5.77 0.31
N THR A 27 -7.32 4.44 0.29
CA THR A 27 -7.38 3.62 1.50
C THR A 27 -5.97 3.39 2.05
N VAL A 28 -5.88 2.90 3.29
CA VAL A 28 -4.60 2.44 3.88
C VAL A 28 -3.96 1.36 3.03
N LEU A 29 -4.76 0.44 2.48
CA LEU A 29 -4.30 -0.60 1.58
C LEU A 29 -3.62 0.00 0.36
N GLU A 30 -4.25 1.00 -0.25
CA GLU A 30 -3.73 1.66 -1.44
C GLU A 30 -2.42 2.41 -1.17
N GLU A 31 -2.38 3.23 -0.12
CA GLU A 31 -1.19 4.00 0.26
C GLU A 31 -0.06 3.10 0.75
N GLY A 32 -0.41 2.00 1.42
CA GLY A 32 0.54 0.97 1.82
C GLY A 32 1.11 0.23 0.61
N LEU A 33 0.30 -0.07 -0.41
CA LEU A 33 0.75 -0.69 -1.66
C LEU A 33 1.62 0.26 -2.49
N ALA A 34 1.26 1.53 -2.56
CA ALA A 34 2.07 2.57 -3.19
C ALA A 34 3.44 2.69 -2.51
N SER A 35 3.45 2.76 -1.18
CA SER A 35 4.69 2.79 -0.38
C SER A 35 5.51 1.50 -0.56
N TYR A 36 4.86 0.33 -0.52
CA TYR A 36 5.51 -0.96 -0.72
C TYR A 36 6.16 -1.05 -2.10
N PHE A 37 5.45 -0.64 -3.14
CA PHE A 37 5.95 -0.66 -4.51
C PHE A 37 7.14 0.29 -4.69
N ALA A 38 7.06 1.50 -4.15
CA ALA A 38 8.16 2.47 -4.18
C ALA A 38 9.44 1.92 -3.52
N VAL A 39 9.32 1.27 -2.35
CA VAL A 39 10.46 0.66 -1.65
C VAL A 39 11.05 -0.51 -2.45
N HIS A 40 10.20 -1.46 -2.85
CA HIS A 40 10.67 -2.73 -3.40
C HIS A 40 11.06 -2.67 -4.89
N TYR A 41 10.48 -1.76 -5.66
CA TYR A 41 10.69 -1.65 -7.12
C TYR A 41 11.26 -0.29 -7.54
N GLY A 42 11.18 0.73 -6.68
CA GLY A 42 11.77 2.05 -6.90
C GLY A 42 13.24 2.17 -6.48
N ASP A 43 13.82 1.16 -5.81
CA ASP A 43 15.18 1.18 -5.24
C ASP A 43 15.31 2.24 -4.13
N GLU A 44 14.40 2.19 -3.14
CA GLU A 44 14.23 3.24 -2.13
C GLU A 44 14.17 2.74 -0.68
N TYR A 45 14.31 3.69 0.25
CA TYR A 45 14.23 3.43 1.69
C TYR A 45 12.78 3.44 2.17
N ALA A 46 12.47 2.53 3.11
CA ALA A 46 11.16 2.49 3.76
C ALA A 46 10.87 3.80 4.53
N PRO A 47 9.61 4.26 4.57
CA PRO A 47 9.20 5.39 5.39
C PRO A 47 9.61 5.19 6.86
N HIS A 48 9.89 6.27 7.59
CA HIS A 48 10.38 6.17 8.97
C HIS A 48 9.30 6.54 9.99
N ALA A 49 9.08 5.65 10.97
CA ALA A 49 8.13 5.87 12.06
C ALA A 49 8.41 7.12 12.90
N GLU A 50 9.67 7.55 12.96
CA GLU A 50 10.13 8.67 13.79
C GLU A 50 9.82 10.05 13.17
N HIS A 51 9.49 10.10 11.88
CA HIS A 51 9.11 11.34 11.21
C HIS A 51 7.60 11.56 11.32
N PRO A 52 7.12 12.64 11.98
CA PRO A 52 5.68 12.87 12.21
C PRO A 52 4.85 12.91 10.93
N ASN A 53 5.44 13.35 9.82
CA ASN A 53 4.78 13.42 8.51
C ASN A 53 4.78 12.08 7.76
N GLU A 54 5.62 11.11 8.17
CA GLU A 54 5.74 9.79 7.54
C GLU A 54 5.09 8.69 8.36
N GLN A 55 4.70 8.95 9.62
CA GLN A 55 4.16 7.94 10.52
C GLN A 55 2.96 7.19 9.90
N LYS A 56 2.02 7.89 9.28
CA LYS A 56 0.86 7.26 8.62
C LYS A 56 1.28 6.37 7.45
N TYR A 57 2.24 6.81 6.65
CA TYR A 57 2.79 6.03 5.53
C TYR A 57 3.54 4.80 6.03
N TYR A 58 4.30 4.93 7.12
CA TYR A 58 4.96 3.83 7.79
C TYR A 58 3.98 2.79 8.30
N GLU A 59 2.89 3.21 8.94
CA GLU A 59 1.85 2.30 9.44
C GLU A 59 1.16 1.55 8.28
N ALA A 60 0.83 2.24 7.18
CA ALA A 60 0.24 1.62 6.00
C ALA A 60 1.20 0.66 5.29
N TYR A 61 2.45 1.08 5.08
CA TYR A 61 3.53 0.24 4.54
C TYR A 61 3.71 -1.03 5.38
N THR A 62 3.77 -0.89 6.71
CA THR A 62 3.94 -2.03 7.63
C THR A 62 2.76 -2.99 7.53
N ALA A 63 1.53 -2.48 7.53
CA ALA A 63 0.32 -3.30 7.40
C ALA A 63 0.30 -4.09 6.09
N VAL A 64 0.63 -3.45 4.97
CA VAL A 64 0.68 -4.09 3.65
C VAL A 64 1.84 -5.08 3.54
N THR A 65 3.01 -4.74 4.09
CA THR A 65 4.16 -5.67 4.13
C THR A 65 3.80 -6.94 4.87
N GLN A 66 3.18 -6.82 6.06
CA GLN A 66 2.71 -7.98 6.83
C GLN A 66 1.65 -8.80 6.09
N LEU A 67 0.74 -8.13 5.37
CA LEU A 67 -0.27 -8.80 4.53
C LEU A 67 0.41 -9.62 3.41
N LEU A 68 1.33 -8.99 2.66
CA LEU A 68 1.99 -9.61 1.51
C LEU A 68 3.00 -10.68 1.90
N GLU A 69 3.63 -10.59 3.08
CA GLU A 69 4.48 -11.66 3.62
C GLU A 69 3.69 -12.94 3.92
N ARG A 70 2.41 -12.82 4.28
CA ARG A 70 1.52 -13.96 4.57
C ARG A 70 0.82 -14.46 3.33
N CYS A 71 0.33 -13.55 2.50
CA CYS A 71 -0.45 -13.87 1.32
C CYS A 71 0.06 -13.05 0.11
N PRO A 72 1.17 -13.45 -0.52
CA PRO A 72 1.83 -12.67 -1.57
C PRO A 72 0.96 -12.40 -2.80
N THR A 73 -0.03 -13.27 -3.05
CA THR A 73 -0.93 -13.15 -4.20
C THR A 73 -2.24 -12.44 -3.88
N VAL A 74 -2.51 -12.10 -2.61
CA VAL A 74 -3.85 -11.65 -2.18
C VAL A 74 -4.37 -10.45 -2.98
N ILE A 75 -3.51 -9.48 -3.29
CA ILE A 75 -3.91 -8.30 -4.07
C ILE A 75 -4.20 -8.65 -5.53
N LYS A 76 -3.45 -9.59 -6.09
CA LYS A 76 -3.72 -10.08 -7.45
C LYS A 76 -5.05 -10.82 -7.47
N ASP A 77 -5.27 -11.72 -6.51
CA ASP A 77 -6.45 -12.57 -6.44
C ASP A 77 -7.73 -11.74 -6.19
N LEU A 78 -7.65 -10.71 -5.34
CA LEU A 78 -8.75 -9.76 -5.09
C LEU A 78 -9.10 -8.92 -6.32
N ARG A 79 -8.15 -8.69 -7.22
CA ARG A 79 -8.33 -7.91 -8.45
C ARG A 79 -8.73 -8.75 -9.66
N GLU A 80 -9.06 -10.03 -9.49
CA GLU A 80 -9.58 -10.91 -10.53
C GLU A 80 -11.05 -11.29 -10.19
N PRO A 81 -12.08 -10.72 -10.86
CA PRO A 81 -12.08 -9.82 -12.02
C PRO A 81 -11.57 -8.40 -11.72
N PRO A 82 -11.15 -7.60 -12.74
CA PRO A 82 -10.59 -6.27 -12.51
C PRO A 82 -11.51 -5.40 -11.66
N CYS A 83 -11.07 -5.12 -10.44
CA CYS A 83 -11.69 -4.16 -9.52
C CYS A 83 -10.66 -3.10 -9.12
N SER A 84 -11.16 -1.96 -8.67
CA SER A 84 -10.33 -0.90 -8.13
C SER A 84 -9.93 -1.25 -6.70
N ILE A 85 -8.74 -0.81 -6.25
CA ILE A 85 -8.23 -1.17 -4.90
C ILE A 85 -9.16 -0.63 -3.80
N ASP A 86 -9.82 0.50 -4.03
CA ASP A 86 -10.80 1.10 -3.11
C ASP A 86 -12.11 0.31 -2.98
N GLU A 87 -12.38 -0.62 -3.90
CA GLU A 87 -13.56 -1.50 -3.86
C GLU A 87 -13.31 -2.77 -3.03
N ILE A 88 -12.05 -3.07 -2.68
CA ILE A 88 -11.67 -4.23 -1.89
C ILE A 88 -12.21 -4.08 -0.46
N SER A 89 -12.99 -5.05 -0.01
CA SER A 89 -13.55 -5.07 1.34
C SER A 89 -12.67 -5.84 2.34
N ALA A 90 -12.80 -5.49 3.62
CA ALA A 90 -12.15 -6.21 4.71
C ALA A 90 -12.56 -7.69 4.78
N GLY A 91 -13.79 -8.02 4.33
CA GLY A 91 -14.30 -9.38 4.29
C GLY A 91 -13.55 -10.24 3.27
N GLU A 92 -13.34 -9.72 2.06
CA GLU A 92 -12.64 -10.44 1.00
C GLU A 92 -11.15 -10.65 1.33
N ILE A 93 -10.49 -9.64 1.93
CA ILE A 93 -9.11 -9.78 2.42
C ILE A 93 -9.04 -10.88 3.48
N ARG A 94 -9.99 -10.92 4.42
CA ARG A 94 -10.03 -11.93 5.47
C ARG A 94 -10.27 -13.34 4.93
N GLU A 95 -11.09 -13.47 3.91
CA GLU A 95 -11.38 -14.76 3.28
C GLU A 95 -10.13 -15.36 2.62
N LEU A 96 -9.35 -14.53 1.92
CA LEU A 96 -8.15 -14.98 1.22
C LEU A 96 -6.90 -14.99 2.09
N CYS A 97 -6.85 -14.17 3.15
CA CYS A 97 -5.72 -14.08 4.06
C CYS A 97 -6.15 -14.06 5.54
N PRO A 98 -6.69 -15.17 6.07
CA PRO A 98 -7.21 -15.23 7.44
C PRO A 98 -6.13 -15.09 8.51
N ASP A 99 -4.88 -15.43 8.17
CA ASP A 99 -3.73 -15.40 9.09
C ASP A 99 -3.05 -14.02 9.19
N TYR A 100 -3.58 -12.99 8.51
CA TYR A 100 -3.09 -11.63 8.65
C TYR A 100 -3.27 -11.15 10.11
N PRO A 101 -2.19 -10.71 10.79
CA PRO A 101 -2.24 -10.40 12.21
C PRO A 101 -2.82 -9.01 12.55
N GLY A 102 -3.02 -8.16 11.54
CA GLY A 102 -3.48 -6.79 11.73
C GLY A 102 -5.01 -6.64 11.64
N ASP A 103 -5.47 -5.38 11.69
CA ASP A 103 -6.89 -5.06 11.55
C ASP A 103 -7.29 -4.94 10.08
N PHE A 104 -8.15 -5.86 9.61
CA PHE A 104 -8.71 -5.83 8.25
C PHE A 104 -9.52 -4.56 7.97
N ASN A 105 -10.24 -4.02 8.96
CA ASN A 105 -11.02 -2.79 8.77
C ASN A 105 -10.10 -1.57 8.64
N ARG A 106 -8.93 -1.61 9.28
CA ARG A 106 -7.92 -0.56 9.11
C ARG A 106 -7.40 -0.53 7.68
N LEU A 107 -7.12 -1.69 7.07
CA LEU A 107 -6.63 -1.75 5.67
C LEU A 107 -7.57 -1.05 4.68
N VAL A 108 -8.88 -1.19 4.85
CA VAL A 108 -9.87 -0.60 3.94
C VAL A 108 -10.41 0.77 4.42
N SER A 109 -9.87 1.29 5.53
CA SER A 109 -10.23 2.63 6.01
C SER A 109 -9.56 3.69 5.15
N LYS A 110 -10.17 4.88 5.11
CA LYS A 110 -9.57 6.05 4.47
C LYS A 110 -8.22 6.39 5.13
N PHE A 111 -7.23 6.73 4.31
CA PHE A 111 -5.89 7.09 4.75
C PHE A 111 -5.82 8.50 5.37
#